data_AF-A0A2V0PCS1-F1
#
_entry.id   AF-A0A2V0PCS1-F1
#
_cell.length_a   1.000
_cell.length_b   1.000
_cell.length_c   1.000
_cell.angle_alpha   90.00
_cell.angle_beta   90.00
_cell.angle_gamma   90.00
#
_symmetry.space_group_name_H-M   'P 1'
#
loop_
_entity.id
_entity.type
_entity.pdbx_description
1 polymer ?
#
loop_
_entity_poly.entity_id
_entity_poly.type
_entity_poly.pdbx_seq_one_letter_code
_entity_poly.pdbx_strand_id
1 'polypeptide(L)'
;MEAGGAAAEGAGVPDAAALQAVLQRELGLQAFRTGQLEAVQATLAGRDSLLILPTGGGKSLSYQLPPVVKGNCFTVVVSPLLALAADQVSKCLDAGIEAAAWNSTTSEAQRRSTFSEICSGEPDLRLLYTTPEALLKPGLRDALKARASTVPAAAWVPE
;
A
#
# COMPACT_ATOMS: atom_id res chain seq x y z
N MET A 1 -33.36 -22.28 12.75
CA MET A 1 -32.63 -22.97 11.67
C MET A 1 -31.62 -21.95 11.15
N GLU A 2 -30.53 -21.78 11.90
CA GLU A 2 -29.45 -20.87 11.51
C GLU A 2 -28.53 -21.63 10.56
N ALA A 3 -28.57 -21.24 9.29
CA ALA A 3 -27.64 -21.73 8.31
C ALA A 3 -26.29 -21.05 8.56
N GLY A 4 -25.36 -21.81 9.13
CA GLY A 4 -23.95 -21.46 9.16
C GLY A 4 -23.43 -21.27 7.74
N GLY A 5 -23.06 -20.04 7.40
CA GLY A 5 -22.30 -19.72 6.21
C GLY A 5 -20.82 -20.04 6.44
N ALA A 6 -20.42 -21.26 6.10
CA ALA A 6 -19.03 -21.61 5.89
C ALA A 6 -18.59 -21.15 4.49
N ALA A 7 -17.67 -20.19 4.41
CA ALA A 7 -16.79 -19.88 3.26
C ALA A 7 -15.93 -18.65 3.64
N ALA A 8 -14.60 -18.63 3.69
CA ALA A 8 -13.58 -19.57 3.25
C ALA A 8 -12.33 -19.41 4.14
N GLU A 9 -11.96 -20.44 4.90
CA GLU A 9 -10.65 -20.58 5.55
C GLU A 9 -9.72 -21.29 4.55
N GLY A 10 -8.65 -20.61 4.08
CA GLY A 10 -7.67 -21.30 3.24
C GLY A 10 -6.82 -20.46 2.29
N ALA A 11 -6.30 -19.30 2.72
CA ALA A 11 -5.08 -18.68 2.19
C ALA A 11 -4.60 -17.65 3.23
N GLY A 12 -3.77 -18.09 4.18
CA GLY A 12 -3.42 -17.32 5.37
C GLY A 12 -2.53 -16.11 5.06
N VAL A 13 -2.67 -15.07 5.88
CA VAL A 13 -1.69 -13.96 5.94
C VAL A 13 -0.29 -14.56 6.14
N PRO A 14 0.73 -14.10 5.40
CA PRO A 14 2.09 -14.60 5.55
C PRO A 14 2.56 -14.56 7.01
N ASP A 15 3.26 -15.60 7.42
CA ASP A 15 3.84 -15.65 8.77
C ASP A 15 4.99 -14.65 8.92
N ALA A 16 5.48 -14.52 10.15
CA ALA A 16 6.54 -13.59 10.47
C ALA A 16 7.83 -13.88 9.69
N ALA A 17 8.15 -15.15 9.43
CA ALA A 17 9.38 -15.55 8.75
C ALA A 17 9.33 -15.18 7.26
N ALA A 18 8.20 -15.41 6.61
CA ALA A 18 7.96 -15.01 5.22
C ALA A 18 8.05 -13.48 5.05
N LEU A 19 7.40 -12.72 5.93
CA LEU A 19 7.48 -11.25 5.91
C LEU A 19 8.89 -10.74 6.19
N GLN A 20 9.62 -11.40 7.08
CA GLN A 20 11.01 -11.08 7.39
C GLN A 20 11.95 -11.32 6.20
N ALA A 21 11.69 -12.37 5.41
CA ALA A 21 12.45 -12.64 4.19
C ALA A 21 12.20 -11.56 3.11
N VAL A 22 10.95 -11.14 2.91
CA VAL A 22 10.62 -10.04 1.99
C VAL A 22 11.26 -8.73 2.45
N LEU A 23 11.18 -8.42 3.76
CA LEU A 23 11.80 -7.24 4.35
C LEU A 23 13.31 -7.14 4.06
N GLN A 24 14.01 -8.27 4.19
CA GLN A 24 15.46 -8.33 3.91
C GLN A 24 15.75 -8.25 2.41
N ARG A 25 15.00 -8.99 1.58
CA ARG A 25 15.23 -9.09 0.14
C ARG A 25 14.91 -7.79 -0.60
N GLU A 26 13.75 -7.20 -0.32
CA GLU A 26 13.23 -6.05 -1.07
C GLU A 26 13.68 -4.71 -0.47
N LEU A 27 13.83 -4.63 0.85
CA LEU A 27 14.09 -3.37 1.55
C LEU A 27 15.46 -3.31 2.25
N GLY A 28 16.23 -4.41 2.26
CA GLY A 28 17.54 -4.46 2.91
C GLY A 28 17.50 -4.30 4.44
N LEU A 29 16.32 -4.42 5.06
CA LEU A 29 16.13 -4.20 6.49
C LEU A 29 16.24 -5.51 7.28
N GLN A 30 16.99 -5.48 8.37
CA GLN A 30 17.36 -6.69 9.12
C GLN A 30 16.23 -7.29 9.95
N ALA A 31 15.36 -6.45 10.52
CA ALA A 31 14.28 -6.88 11.40
C ALA A 31 13.17 -5.83 11.49
N PHE A 32 11.95 -6.28 11.76
CA PHE A 32 10.86 -5.39 12.18
C PHE A 32 11.16 -4.76 13.54
N ARG A 33 10.80 -3.49 13.68
CA ARG A 33 10.70 -2.79 14.96
C ARG A 33 9.36 -3.09 15.61
N THR A 34 9.27 -2.84 16.91
CA THR A 34 8.07 -3.07 17.72
C THR A 34 6.80 -2.52 17.07
N GLY A 35 5.77 -3.35 16.93
CA GLY A 35 4.46 -2.98 16.38
C GLY A 35 4.38 -2.95 14.85
N GLN A 36 5.51 -3.00 14.13
CA GLN A 36 5.48 -2.94 12.67
C GLN A 36 4.93 -4.22 12.05
N LEU A 37 5.38 -5.38 12.54
CA LEU A 37 4.97 -6.69 12.01
C LEU A 37 3.46 -6.88 12.17
N GLU A 38 2.93 -6.56 13.35
CA GLU A 38 1.52 -6.69 13.69
C GLU A 38 0.66 -5.77 12.81
N ALA A 39 1.12 -4.55 12.54
CA ALA A 39 0.43 -3.62 11.64
C ALA A 39 0.45 -4.09 10.17
N VAL A 40 1.56 -4.65 9.70
CA VAL A 40 1.66 -5.25 8.35
C VAL A 40 0.70 -6.44 8.24
N GLN A 41 0.72 -7.35 9.21
CA GLN A 41 -0.17 -8.50 9.23
C GLN A 41 -1.64 -8.11 9.32
N ALA A 42 -1.99 -7.09 10.11
CA ALA A 42 -3.34 -6.54 10.15
C ALA A 42 -3.77 -6.03 8.77
N THR A 43 -2.91 -5.26 8.10
CA THR A 43 -3.18 -4.73 6.76
C THR A 43 -3.36 -5.84 5.72
N LEU A 44 -2.48 -6.84 5.73
CA LEU A 44 -2.56 -8.00 4.83
C LEU A 44 -3.79 -8.87 5.12
N ALA A 45 -4.27 -8.89 6.38
CA ALA A 45 -5.53 -9.53 6.77
C ALA A 45 -6.77 -8.73 6.36
N GLY A 46 -6.63 -7.55 5.77
CA GLY A 46 -7.74 -6.64 5.51
C GLY A 46 -8.38 -6.07 6.78
N ARG A 47 -7.63 -5.97 7.88
CA ARG A 47 -8.08 -5.41 9.15
C ARG A 47 -7.56 -3.99 9.34
N ASP A 48 -8.41 -3.14 9.92
CA ASP A 48 -8.03 -1.78 10.31
C ASP A 48 -7.01 -1.81 11.46
N SER A 49 -6.06 -0.88 11.45
CA SER A 49 -5.07 -0.75 12.51
C SER A 49 -4.73 0.72 12.81
N LEU A 50 -4.43 1.00 14.09
CA LEU A 50 -3.91 2.29 14.55
C LEU A 50 -2.51 2.08 15.14
N LEU A 51 -1.49 2.58 14.46
CA LEU A 51 -0.10 2.44 14.87
C LEU A 51 0.42 3.73 15.50
N ILE A 52 0.76 3.68 16.79
CA ILE A 52 1.32 4.81 17.55
C ILE A 52 2.81 4.56 17.76
N LEU A 53 3.64 5.28 17.00
CA LEU A 53 5.11 5.22 17.11
C LEU A 53 5.71 6.63 17.16
N PRO A 54 6.82 6.82 17.90
CA PRO A 54 7.53 8.09 17.91
C PRO A 54 8.04 8.46 16.51
N THR A 55 8.36 9.74 16.29
CA THR A 55 9.05 10.19 15.07
C THR A 55 10.35 9.40 14.90
N GLY A 56 10.65 8.98 13.68
CA GLY A 56 11.78 8.08 13.40
C GLY A 56 11.54 6.61 13.79
N GLY A 57 10.42 6.26 14.43
CA GLY A 57 10.06 4.90 14.83
C GLY A 57 9.82 3.93 13.67
N GLY A 58 9.78 4.40 12.42
CA GLY A 58 9.66 3.54 11.23
C GLY A 58 8.21 3.21 10.82
N LYS A 59 7.23 4.00 11.24
CA LYS A 59 5.81 3.79 10.91
C LYS A 59 5.51 3.68 9.41
N SER A 60 6.34 4.26 8.53
CA SER A 60 6.15 4.15 7.08
C SER A 60 6.19 2.71 6.58
N LEU A 61 7.08 1.89 7.13
CA LEU A 61 7.24 0.49 6.71
C LEU A 61 5.92 -0.29 6.77
N SER A 62 5.10 0.00 7.78
CA SER A 62 3.85 -0.73 8.04
C SER A 62 2.81 -0.60 6.92
N TYR A 63 2.83 0.48 6.14
CA TYR A 63 1.97 0.64 4.96
C TYR A 63 2.71 0.48 3.63
N GLN A 64 4.05 0.57 3.63
CA GLN A 64 4.89 0.42 2.43
C GLN A 64 5.13 -1.04 2.06
N LEU A 65 5.29 -1.93 3.06
CA LEU A 65 5.56 -3.34 2.82
C LEU A 65 4.38 -4.14 2.25
N PRO A 66 3.11 -3.95 2.68
CA PRO A 66 1.98 -4.73 2.18
C PRO A 66 1.84 -4.81 0.64
N PRO A 67 1.93 -3.71 -0.15
CA PRO A 67 1.83 -3.80 -1.61
C PRO A 67 3.03 -4.51 -2.25
N VAL A 68 4.21 -4.47 -1.62
CA VAL A 68 5.41 -5.21 -2.06
C VAL A 68 5.23 -6.71 -1.84
N VAL A 69 4.64 -7.11 -0.71
CA VAL A 69 4.37 -8.53 -0.38
C VAL A 69 3.27 -9.12 -1.26
N LYS A 70 2.17 -8.38 -1.46
CA LYS A 70 1.00 -8.90 -2.18
C LYS A 70 1.19 -8.90 -3.69
N GLY A 71 1.96 -7.94 -4.23
CA GLY A 71 2.05 -7.73 -5.67
C GLY A 71 0.71 -7.31 -6.27
N ASN A 72 0.73 -6.87 -7.54
CA ASN A 72 -0.47 -6.51 -8.31
C ASN A 72 -1.47 -5.57 -7.56
N CYS A 73 -0.95 -4.74 -6.67
CA CYS A 73 -1.72 -3.79 -5.90
C CYS A 73 -0.83 -2.65 -5.42
N PHE A 74 -1.47 -1.56 -4.99
CA PHE A 74 -0.80 -0.40 -4.43
C PHE A 74 -1.55 0.11 -3.21
N THR A 75 -0.82 0.79 -2.33
CA THR A 75 -1.40 1.49 -1.18
C THR A 75 -1.55 2.97 -1.50
N VAL A 76 -2.73 3.53 -1.22
CA VAL A 76 -2.97 4.98 -1.27
C VAL A 76 -2.63 5.59 0.08
N VAL A 77 -1.69 6.54 0.10
CA VAL A 77 -1.21 7.22 1.30
C VAL A 77 -1.67 8.67 1.26
N VAL A 78 -2.50 9.06 2.23
CA VAL A 78 -2.98 10.43 2.36
C VAL A 78 -2.07 11.19 3.32
N SER A 79 -1.37 12.21 2.81
CA SER A 79 -0.45 13.05 3.59
C SER A 79 -0.93 14.52 3.59
N PRO A 80 -0.91 15.21 4.75
CA PRO A 80 -1.26 16.62 4.81
C PRO A 80 -0.18 17.55 4.23
N LEU A 81 1.07 17.09 4.12
CA LEU A 81 2.20 17.92 3.70
C LEU A 81 2.78 17.43 2.38
N LEU A 82 2.80 18.32 1.38
CA LEU A 82 3.40 18.07 0.06
C LEU A 82 4.88 17.70 0.14
N ALA A 83 5.64 18.44 0.97
CA ALA A 83 7.07 18.18 1.16
C ALA A 83 7.33 16.79 1.75
N LEU A 84 6.48 16.34 2.70
CA LEU A 84 6.60 15.00 3.27
C LEU A 84 6.28 13.93 2.23
N ALA A 85 5.23 14.12 1.43
CA ALA A 85 4.89 13.19 0.35
C ALA A 85 6.02 13.09 -0.67
N ALA A 86 6.62 14.21 -1.07
CA ALA A 86 7.73 14.23 -2.01
C ALA A 86 8.98 13.50 -1.48
N ASP A 87 9.35 13.74 -0.22
CA ASP A 87 10.45 13.03 0.46
C ASP A 87 10.19 11.51 0.51
N GLN A 88 8.96 11.10 0.83
CA GLN A 88 8.63 9.68 0.87
C GLN A 88 8.65 9.04 -0.52
N VAL A 89 8.15 9.72 -1.55
CA VAL A 89 8.23 9.21 -2.94
C VAL A 89 9.67 9.04 -3.36
N SER A 90 10.54 10.04 -3.13
CA SER A 90 11.98 9.93 -3.44
C SER A 90 12.61 8.72 -2.77
N LYS A 91 12.37 8.54 -1.46
CA LYS A 91 12.89 7.40 -0.70
C LYS A 91 12.40 6.04 -1.20
N CYS A 92 11.15 5.97 -1.66
CA CYS A 92 10.60 4.75 -2.24
C CYS A 92 11.31 4.42 -3.55
N LEU A 93 11.45 5.41 -4.45
CA LEU A 93 12.15 5.23 -5.73
C LEU A 93 13.63 4.86 -5.53
N ASP A 94 14.32 5.50 -4.58
CA ASP A 94 15.71 5.18 -4.23
C ASP A 94 15.85 3.75 -3.68
N ALA A 95 14.78 3.20 -3.08
CA ALA A 95 14.71 1.83 -2.60
C ALA A 95 14.16 0.84 -3.65
N GLY A 96 13.94 1.28 -4.90
CA GLY A 96 13.38 0.43 -5.96
C GLY A 96 11.88 0.14 -5.85
N ILE A 97 11.16 0.90 -5.01
CA ILE A 97 9.71 0.80 -4.85
C ILE A 97 9.04 1.84 -5.74
N GLU A 98 8.29 1.38 -6.74
CA GLU A 98 7.52 2.25 -7.62
C GLU A 98 6.46 3.06 -6.87
N ALA A 99 6.67 4.38 -6.83
CA ALA A 99 5.85 5.31 -6.08
C ALA A 99 5.56 6.58 -6.89
N ALA A 100 4.34 7.09 -6.75
CA ALA A 100 3.90 8.31 -7.41
C ALA A 100 3.23 9.27 -6.43
N ALA A 101 3.23 10.57 -6.78
CA ALA A 101 2.47 11.59 -6.08
C ALA A 101 1.34 12.12 -6.96
N TRP A 102 0.14 12.25 -6.40
CA TRP A 102 -1.02 12.91 -7.02
C TRP A 102 -1.53 14.04 -6.15
N ASN A 103 -1.11 15.26 -6.45
CA ASN A 103 -1.49 16.46 -5.71
C ASN A 103 -1.44 17.69 -6.64
N SER A 104 -1.47 18.90 -6.08
CA SER A 104 -1.45 20.15 -6.85
C SER A 104 -0.15 20.38 -7.63
N THR A 105 0.98 19.83 -7.19
CA THR A 105 2.29 20.01 -7.83
C THR A 105 2.61 18.92 -8.85
N THR A 106 1.81 17.85 -8.94
CA THR A 106 1.97 16.81 -9.96
C THR A 106 1.71 17.38 -11.35
N SER A 107 2.66 17.18 -12.27
CA SER A 107 2.51 17.59 -13.67
C SER A 107 1.40 16.80 -14.38
N GLU A 108 0.85 17.34 -15.46
CA GLU A 108 -0.16 16.65 -16.25
C GLU A 108 0.35 15.33 -16.84
N ALA A 109 1.61 15.30 -17.29
CA ALA A 109 2.25 14.08 -17.79
C ALA A 109 2.31 12.98 -16.71
N GLN A 110 2.73 13.32 -15.49
CA GLN A 110 2.76 12.40 -14.36
C GLN A 110 1.36 11.95 -13.92
N ARG A 111 0.37 12.86 -13.94
CA ARG A 111 -1.03 12.47 -13.65
C ARG A 111 -1.52 11.46 -14.66
N ARG A 112 -1.26 11.67 -15.95
CA ARG A 112 -1.67 10.75 -17.01
C ARG A 112 -0.99 9.38 -16.89
N SER A 113 0.33 9.33 -16.62
CA SER A 113 1.02 8.05 -16.41
C SER A 113 0.50 7.33 -15.18
N THR A 114 0.35 8.03 -14.05
CA THR A 114 -0.19 7.46 -12.80
C THR A 114 -1.62 6.98 -12.98
N PHE A 115 -2.44 7.68 -13.77
CA PHE A 115 -3.81 7.27 -14.07
C PHE A 115 -3.82 5.96 -14.86
N SER A 116 -2.92 5.81 -15.84
CA SER A 116 -2.75 4.55 -16.57
C SER A 116 -2.41 3.39 -15.64
N GLU A 117 -1.50 3.61 -14.68
CA GLU A 117 -1.16 2.61 -13.66
C GLU A 117 -2.36 2.24 -12.78
N ILE A 118 -3.12 3.23 -12.28
CA ILE A 118 -4.31 2.97 -11.46
C ILE A 118 -5.33 2.10 -12.21
N CYS A 119 -5.47 2.32 -13.52
CA CYS A 119 -6.39 1.58 -14.38
C CYS A 119 -5.80 0.26 -14.90
N SER A 120 -4.50 0.02 -14.77
CA SER A 120 -3.85 -1.23 -15.20
C SER A 120 -4.40 -2.41 -14.43
N GLY A 121 -4.49 -3.57 -15.09
CA GLY A 121 -4.80 -4.86 -14.45
C GLY A 121 -3.70 -5.27 -13.47
N GLU A 122 -2.45 -5.05 -13.88
CA GLU A 122 -1.19 -5.36 -13.19
C GLU A 122 -0.36 -4.08 -13.10
N PRO A 123 -0.59 -3.23 -12.10
CA PRO A 123 0.19 -2.01 -11.94
C PRO A 123 1.60 -2.33 -11.43
N ASP A 124 2.59 -1.61 -11.95
CA ASP A 124 3.93 -1.58 -11.37
C ASP A 124 3.93 -0.71 -10.11
N LEU A 125 3.05 0.30 -10.07
CA LEU A 125 2.82 1.16 -8.91
C LEU A 125 2.61 0.34 -7.62
N ARG A 126 3.33 0.72 -6.55
CA ARG A 126 3.16 0.17 -5.19
C ARG A 126 2.64 1.20 -4.21
N LEU A 127 2.98 2.48 -4.40
CA LEU A 127 2.55 3.56 -3.50
C LEU A 127 2.06 4.80 -4.24
N LEU A 128 0.86 5.26 -3.87
CA LEU A 128 0.29 6.51 -4.37
C LEU A 128 0.12 7.50 -3.23
N TYR A 129 0.98 8.51 -3.17
CA TYR A 129 0.87 9.60 -2.21
C TYR A 129 -0.08 10.68 -2.73
N THR A 130 -1.05 11.10 -1.92
CA THR A 130 -2.03 12.14 -2.27
C THR A 130 -2.30 13.07 -1.09
N THR A 131 -2.96 14.19 -1.34
CA THR A 131 -3.49 15.06 -0.28
C THR A 131 -4.99 14.83 -0.09
N PRO A 132 -5.56 15.18 1.08
CA PRO A 132 -7.00 15.06 1.30
C PRO A 132 -7.82 15.75 0.20
N GLU A 133 -7.42 16.95 -0.21
CA GLU A 133 -8.13 17.75 -1.22
C GLU A 133 -8.03 17.13 -2.61
N ALA A 134 -6.88 16.55 -2.96
CA ALA A 134 -6.69 15.89 -4.23
C ALA A 134 -7.47 14.57 -4.32
N LEU A 135 -7.54 13.80 -3.24
CA LEU A 135 -8.32 12.56 -3.14
C LEU A 135 -9.83 12.78 -3.32
N LEU A 136 -10.34 13.95 -2.92
CA LEU A 136 -11.77 14.27 -3.06
C LEU A 136 -12.16 14.71 -4.48
N LYS A 137 -11.20 14.98 -5.36
CA LYS A 137 -11.50 15.36 -6.75
C LYS A 137 -12.01 14.15 -7.54
N PRO A 138 -13.08 14.32 -8.35
CA PRO A 138 -13.70 13.22 -9.10
C PRO A 138 -12.70 12.37 -9.90
N GLY A 139 -11.75 13.00 -10.62
CA GLY A 139 -10.81 12.27 -11.46
C GLY A 139 -10.01 11.18 -10.73
N LEU A 140 -9.39 11.49 -9.59
CA LEU A 140 -8.65 10.49 -8.81
C LEU A 140 -9.60 9.55 -8.07
N ARG A 141 -10.62 10.10 -7.40
CA ARG A 141 -11.54 9.34 -6.56
C ARG A 141 -12.27 8.25 -7.35
N ASP A 142 -12.77 8.61 -8.52
CA ASP A 142 -13.62 7.73 -9.32
C ASP A 142 -12.77 6.63 -9.98
N ALA A 143 -11.52 6.94 -10.38
CA ALA A 143 -10.55 5.95 -10.83
C ALA A 143 -10.20 4.93 -9.73
N LEU A 144 -9.94 5.40 -8.50
CA LEU A 144 -9.68 4.52 -7.36
C LEU A 144 -10.88 3.63 -7.01
N LYS A 145 -12.10 4.17 -7.08
CA LYS A 145 -13.33 3.38 -6.88
C LYS A 145 -13.49 2.30 -7.95
N ALA A 146 -13.22 2.64 -9.22
CA ALA A 146 -13.27 1.67 -10.31
C ALA A 146 -12.25 0.54 -10.08
N ARG A 147 -11.00 0.85 -9.73
CA ARG A 147 -9.98 -0.16 -9.39
C ARG A 147 -10.35 -0.99 -8.17
N ALA A 148 -10.89 -0.38 -7.11
CA ALA A 148 -11.31 -1.11 -5.92
C ALA A 148 -12.43 -2.13 -6.22
N SER A 149 -13.26 -1.90 -7.24
CA SER A 149 -14.29 -2.85 -7.65
C SER A 149 -13.76 -4.07 -8.43
N THR A 150 -12.54 -3.97 -8.98
CA THR A 150 -11.92 -5.06 -9.77
C THR A 150 -10.87 -5.85 -8.98
N VAL A 151 -10.36 -5.30 -7.86
CA VAL A 151 -9.42 -6.00 -6.99
C VAL A 151 -10.18 -6.89 -6.02
N PRO A 152 -9.99 -8.23 -6.05
CA PRO A 152 -10.63 -9.09 -5.07
C PRO A 152 -10.18 -8.74 -3.65
N ALA A 153 -11.15 -8.63 -2.74
CA ALA A 153 -10.88 -8.47 -1.33
C ALA A 153 -10.13 -9.72 -0.82
N ALA A 154 -8.89 -9.51 -0.37
CA ALA A 154 -8.16 -10.42 0.51
C ALA A 154 -7.82 -11.85 0.03
N ALA A 155 -7.66 -12.13 -1.27
CA ALA A 155 -6.97 -13.35 -1.69
C ALA A 155 -5.47 -13.07 -1.86
N TRP A 156 -4.66 -13.42 -0.85
CA TRP A 156 -3.21 -13.60 -1.04
C TRP A 156 -3.01 -14.88 -1.84
N VAL A 157 -2.35 -14.79 -3.00
CA VAL A 157 -2.01 -15.95 -3.84
C VAL A 157 -0.48 -16.02 -3.84
N PRO A 158 0.15 -16.95 -3.11
CA PRO A 158 1.57 -17.22 -3.31
C PRO A 158 1.77 -17.81 -4.70
N GLU A 159 2.86 -17.40 -5.37
CA GLU A 159 3.44 -18.17 -6.47
C GLU A 159 4.04 -19.48 -5.96
#